data_AF-A0A553UX23-F1
#
_entry.id   AF-A0A553UX23-F1
#
_cell.length_a   1.000
_cell.length_b   1.000
_cell.length_c   1.000
_cell.angle_alpha   90.00
_cell.angle_beta   90.00
_cell.angle_gamma   90.00
#
_symmetry.space_group_name_H-M   'P 1'
#
loop_
_entity.id
_entity.type
_entity.pdbx_description
1 polymer ?
#
loop_
_entity_poly.entity_id
_entity_poly.type
_entity_poly.pdbx_seq_one_letter_code
_entity_poly.pdbx_strand_id
1 'polypeptide(L)'
;MQPIFLDIYDLAGNFLGVKGFGAHLDRTKSIIEWLRGFYDKKGDTLAYMKMAGSDIQHNNTVNLDNTLSPNDIKKHLFTCVSAQNLLPMSVYFAVRLCIKPTWINDRDQFYAPYNDTWQHDLEFLHDCLAFMLLHTQNRISCVHGDNHFIPFSETSINAKAAYKSHALLDFLKGKKSHLFSTPTPLIFSPLAQEVLQAGQALYAYYHHQAGHTQNYNPNAGLYDIKEFFSGRNARGVLNPPSKSKDEHYKTLYATLKDTLNALAKQIQPKVWAYGFLREDL
;
A
#
# COMPACT_ATOMS: atom_id res chain seq x y z
N MET A 1 -3.07 14.27 30.29
CA MET A 1 -4.49 14.32 30.71
C MET A 1 -4.98 12.88 30.89
N GLN A 2 -5.79 12.56 31.90
CA GLN A 2 -6.33 11.21 32.01
C GLN A 2 -7.34 10.95 30.88
N PRO A 3 -7.36 9.74 30.30
CA PRO A 3 -8.34 9.36 29.30
C PRO A 3 -9.74 9.29 29.91
N ILE A 4 -10.76 9.64 29.13
CA ILE A 4 -12.16 9.41 29.49
C ILE A 4 -12.65 8.15 28.80
N PHE A 5 -13.40 7.31 29.51
CA PHE A 5 -13.96 6.09 28.95
C PHE A 5 -15.45 6.24 28.71
N LEU A 6 -15.90 5.89 27.51
CA LEU A 6 -17.29 5.99 27.11
C LEU A 6 -17.79 4.65 26.57
N ASP A 7 -19.02 4.31 26.92
CA ASP A 7 -19.75 3.19 26.32
C ASP A 7 -20.07 3.51 24.86
N ILE A 8 -19.81 2.54 23.99
CA ILE A 8 -20.02 2.63 22.55
C ILE A 8 -21.23 1.75 22.21
N TYR A 9 -22.16 2.31 21.43
CA TYR A 9 -23.37 1.62 21.01
C TYR A 9 -23.51 1.66 19.49
N ASP A 10 -24.09 0.62 18.89
CA ASP A 10 -24.46 0.65 17.47
C ASP A 10 -25.71 1.49 17.19
N LEU A 11 -26.10 1.59 15.92
CA LEU A 11 -27.30 2.32 15.48
C LEU A 11 -28.62 1.73 16.04
N ALA A 12 -28.62 0.48 16.50
CA ALA A 12 -29.76 -0.17 17.12
C ALA A 12 -29.75 -0.05 18.66
N GLY A 13 -28.75 0.64 19.24
CA GLY A 13 -28.58 0.80 20.68
C GLY A 13 -27.96 -0.41 21.37
N ASN A 14 -27.38 -1.37 20.63
CA ASN A 14 -26.65 -2.49 21.23
C ASN A 14 -25.28 -2.04 21.72
N PHE A 15 -24.92 -2.44 22.93
CA PHE A 15 -23.59 -2.19 23.49
C PHE A 15 -22.51 -2.91 22.69
N LEU A 16 -21.50 -2.17 22.24
CA LEU A 16 -20.35 -2.67 21.47
C LEU A 16 -19.07 -2.78 22.30
N GLY A 17 -18.97 -2.04 23.41
CA GLY A 17 -17.79 -2.01 24.27
C GLY A 17 -17.55 -0.64 24.89
N VAL A 18 -16.42 -0.50 25.58
CA VAL A 18 -15.96 0.76 26.17
C VAL A 18 -14.75 1.24 25.37
N LYS A 19 -14.70 2.54 25.06
CA LYS A 19 -13.54 3.17 24.39
C LYS A 19 -12.99 4.33 25.20
N GLY A 20 -11.67 4.36 25.36
CA GLY A 20 -10.94 5.48 25.91
C GLY A 20 -10.83 6.63 24.91
N PHE A 21 -10.85 7.87 25.38
CA PHE A 21 -10.57 9.07 24.61
C PHE A 21 -9.59 9.90 25.43
N GLY A 22 -8.35 9.99 24.95
CA GLY A 22 -7.30 10.77 25.58
C GLY A 22 -6.89 11.95 24.71
N ALA A 23 -6.46 13.04 25.36
CA ALA A 23 -5.58 13.99 24.69
C ALA A 23 -4.29 13.27 24.28
N HIS A 24 -3.65 13.72 23.20
CA HIS A 24 -2.37 13.20 22.72
C HIS A 24 -1.44 12.83 23.88
N LEU A 25 -0.86 11.62 23.83
CA LEU A 25 0.15 11.19 24.78
C LEU A 25 1.32 12.17 24.71
N ASP A 26 1.37 13.10 25.67
CA ASP A 26 2.41 14.12 25.76
C ASP A 26 3.77 13.43 25.57
N ARG A 27 4.51 13.84 24.53
CA ARG A 27 5.84 13.33 24.10
C ARG A 27 5.87 12.11 23.17
N THR A 28 4.74 11.57 22.71
CA THR A 28 4.76 10.56 21.65
C THR A 28 4.89 11.22 20.28
N LYS A 29 5.91 10.84 19.51
CA LYS A 29 6.08 11.28 18.12
C LYS A 29 4.93 10.76 17.25
N SER A 30 4.47 11.58 16.34
CA SER A 30 3.54 11.16 15.29
C SER A 30 4.17 10.11 14.36
N ILE A 31 3.34 9.34 13.64
CA ILE A 31 3.84 8.42 12.61
C ILE A 31 4.64 9.16 11.51
N ILE A 32 4.31 10.42 11.22
CA ILE A 32 5.02 11.22 10.22
C ILE A 32 6.43 11.59 10.71
N GLU A 33 6.56 11.95 12.00
CA GLU A 33 7.87 12.22 12.59
C GLU A 33 8.76 10.96 12.64
N TRP A 34 8.17 9.78 12.88
CA TRP A 34 8.89 8.51 12.75
C TRP A 34 9.34 8.27 11.30
N LEU A 35 8.43 8.45 10.33
CA LEU A 35 8.73 8.20 8.92
C LEU A 35 9.88 9.08 8.39
N ARG A 36 10.02 10.32 8.88
CA ARG A 36 11.13 11.23 8.54
C ARG A 36 12.51 10.64 8.82
N GLY A 37 12.63 9.72 9.78
CA GLY A 37 13.87 9.02 10.07
C GLY A 37 14.38 8.14 8.91
N PHE A 38 13.49 7.76 8.00
CA PHE A 38 13.78 6.89 6.85
C PHE A 38 13.82 7.65 5.52
N TYR A 39 13.81 8.99 5.55
CA TYR A 39 13.89 9.77 4.32
C TYR A 39 15.27 9.60 3.69
N ASP A 40 15.26 9.13 2.45
CA ASP A 40 16.46 9.05 1.64
C ASP A 40 16.58 10.33 0.81
N LYS A 41 17.67 11.07 1.04
CA LYS A 41 17.99 12.32 0.35
C LYS A 41 19.00 12.13 -0.80
N LYS A 42 19.53 10.91 -0.97
CA LYS A 42 20.64 10.62 -1.88
C LYS A 42 20.23 9.65 -3.00
N GLY A 43 19.36 8.68 -2.70
CA GLY A 43 18.91 7.71 -3.69
C GLY A 43 17.94 8.30 -4.72
N ASP A 44 17.84 7.61 -5.85
CA ASP A 44 16.90 7.96 -6.90
C ASP A 44 15.45 7.82 -6.40
N THR A 45 14.62 8.79 -6.79
CA THR A 45 13.19 8.74 -6.46
C THR A 45 12.47 7.81 -7.44
N LEU A 46 12.04 6.66 -6.94
CA LEU A 46 11.30 5.67 -7.73
C LEU A 46 9.80 5.97 -7.77
N ALA A 47 9.27 6.58 -6.70
CA ALA A 47 7.90 7.02 -6.58
C ALA A 47 7.76 8.04 -5.43
N TYR A 48 6.56 8.59 -5.27
CA TYR A 48 6.19 9.44 -4.14
C TYR A 48 5.13 8.76 -3.28
N MET A 49 5.38 8.73 -1.98
CA MET A 49 4.38 8.38 -0.97
C MET A 49 3.63 9.65 -0.58
N LYS A 50 2.38 9.81 -1.01
CA LYS A 50 1.52 10.92 -0.59
C LYS A 50 1.02 10.67 0.82
N MET A 51 1.01 11.71 1.63
CA MET A 51 0.60 11.66 3.02
C MET A 51 0.05 12.99 3.49
N ALA A 52 -1.17 12.95 4.03
CA ALA A 52 -1.75 14.07 4.77
C ALA A 52 -2.41 13.54 6.04
N GLY A 53 -2.25 14.28 7.14
CA GLY A 53 -2.73 13.89 8.46
C GLY A 53 -2.07 12.62 9.01
N SER A 54 -2.21 12.43 10.31
CA SER A 54 -1.72 11.25 11.04
C SER A 54 -2.85 10.40 11.58
N ASP A 55 -4.11 10.68 11.26
CA ASP A 55 -5.26 9.96 11.79
C ASP A 55 -6.01 9.13 10.74
N ILE A 56 -6.89 8.26 11.23
CA ILE A 56 -7.67 7.33 10.41
C ILE A 56 -8.53 8.03 9.34
N GLN A 57 -9.09 9.21 9.64
CA GLN A 57 -10.00 9.91 8.73
C GLN A 57 -9.27 10.40 7.47
N HIS A 58 -7.96 10.66 7.58
CA HIS A 58 -7.11 11.12 6.47
C HIS A 58 -6.37 9.99 5.75
N ASN A 59 -6.61 8.71 6.08
CA ASN A 59 -5.98 7.57 5.41
C ASN A 59 -6.29 7.51 3.91
N ASN A 60 -7.42 8.07 3.47
CA ASN A 60 -7.79 8.18 2.05
C ASN A 60 -6.80 9.02 1.20
N THR A 61 -5.96 9.83 1.85
CA THR A 61 -4.90 10.61 1.19
C THR A 61 -3.61 9.82 0.96
N VAL A 62 -3.43 8.69 1.66
CA VAL A 62 -2.24 7.85 1.55
C VAL A 62 -2.31 7.06 0.24
N ASN A 63 -1.34 7.30 -0.64
CA ASN A 63 -1.18 6.55 -1.88
C ASN A 63 0.27 6.64 -2.39
N LEU A 64 0.64 5.67 -3.21
CA LEU A 64 1.91 5.64 -3.93
C LEU A 64 1.67 6.10 -5.37
N ASP A 65 2.44 7.08 -5.85
CA ASP A 65 2.19 7.76 -7.13
C ASP A 65 3.52 8.12 -7.82
N ASN A 66 3.53 8.23 -9.15
CA ASN A 66 4.69 8.74 -9.90
C ASN A 66 4.73 10.27 -9.90
N THR A 67 3.61 10.92 -9.62
CA THR A 67 3.44 12.36 -9.81
C THR A 67 2.88 13.05 -8.58
N LEU A 68 3.17 14.34 -8.47
CA LEU A 68 2.67 15.21 -7.41
C LEU A 68 1.79 16.29 -8.01
N SER A 69 0.68 16.59 -7.36
CA SER A 69 -0.10 17.78 -7.70
C SER A 69 0.61 19.05 -7.21
N PRO A 70 0.30 20.24 -7.77
CA PRO A 70 0.85 21.50 -7.28
C PRO A 70 0.60 21.72 -5.77
N ASN A 71 -0.53 21.24 -5.24
CA ASN A 71 -0.84 21.33 -3.83
C ASN A 71 0.02 20.39 -2.96
N ASP A 72 0.32 19.19 -3.45
CA ASP A 72 1.21 18.25 -2.75
C ASP A 72 2.59 18.86 -2.57
N ILE A 73 3.11 19.52 -3.62
CA ILE A 73 4.39 20.23 -3.59
C ILE A 73 4.33 21.42 -2.63
N LYS A 74 3.35 22.31 -2.79
CA LYS A 74 3.21 23.53 -1.99
C LYS A 74 3.10 23.26 -0.49
N LYS A 75 2.38 22.21 -0.11
CA LYS A 75 2.15 21.83 1.30
C LYS A 75 3.09 20.74 1.80
N HIS A 76 4.02 20.26 0.98
CA HIS A 76 4.93 19.16 1.28
C HIS A 76 4.21 17.90 1.82
N LEU A 77 3.13 17.49 1.14
CA LEU A 77 2.29 16.34 1.52
C LEU A 77 2.80 15.01 0.96
N PHE A 78 4.12 14.82 0.90
CA PHE A 78 4.73 13.65 0.29
C PHE A 78 6.14 13.37 0.83
N THR A 79 6.64 12.16 0.55
CA THR A 79 8.06 11.80 0.65
C THR A 79 8.45 10.96 -0.56
N CYS A 80 9.75 10.97 -0.89
CA CYS A 80 10.31 10.11 -1.91
C CYS A 80 10.44 8.67 -1.40
N VAL A 81 10.05 7.73 -2.25
CA VAL A 81 10.33 6.30 -2.11
C VAL A 81 11.54 5.99 -2.98
N SER A 82 12.57 5.41 -2.37
CA SER A 82 13.78 4.92 -3.01
C SER A 82 13.97 3.45 -2.67
N ALA A 83 14.99 2.84 -3.27
CA ALA A 83 15.35 1.48 -2.95
C ALA A 83 15.82 1.29 -1.49
N GLN A 84 16.40 2.33 -0.89
CA GLN A 84 16.96 2.30 0.46
C GLN A 84 15.87 2.35 1.54
N ASN A 85 14.71 2.93 1.24
CA ASN A 85 13.63 3.12 2.20
C ASN A 85 12.34 2.35 1.83
N LEU A 86 12.40 1.43 0.87
CA LEU A 86 11.22 0.72 0.40
C LEU A 86 10.46 0.01 1.53
N LEU A 87 11.16 -0.70 2.44
CA LEU A 87 10.53 -1.43 3.55
C LEU A 87 9.86 -0.52 4.59
N PRO A 88 10.47 0.56 5.11
CA PRO A 88 9.77 1.47 6.01
C PRO A 88 8.60 2.20 5.32
N MET A 89 8.69 2.52 4.02
CA MET A 89 7.55 3.05 3.24
C MET A 89 6.44 2.00 3.09
N SER A 90 6.84 0.74 2.88
CA SER A 90 6.15 -0.52 3.16
C SER A 90 5.17 -0.46 4.31
N VAL A 91 5.79 -0.40 5.49
CA VAL A 91 5.15 -0.42 6.79
C VAL A 91 4.21 0.77 6.94
N TYR A 92 4.67 1.98 6.63
CA TYR A 92 3.83 3.18 6.69
C TYR A 92 2.55 3.02 5.87
N PHE A 93 2.66 2.60 4.62
CA PHE A 93 1.52 2.43 3.74
C PHE A 93 0.54 1.38 4.27
N ALA A 94 1.05 0.22 4.69
CA ALA A 94 0.22 -0.88 5.17
C ALA A 94 -0.49 -0.53 6.49
N VAL A 95 0.25 -0.01 7.47
CA VAL A 95 -0.29 0.46 8.77
C VAL A 95 -1.42 1.47 8.57
N ARG A 96 -1.24 2.42 7.65
CA ARG A 96 -2.25 3.44 7.35
C ARG A 96 -3.46 2.91 6.58
N LEU A 97 -3.41 1.73 5.96
CA LEU A 97 -4.45 1.28 5.03
C LEU A 97 -5.05 -0.10 5.35
N CYS A 98 -4.46 -0.87 6.27
CA CYS A 98 -4.97 -2.20 6.65
C CYS A 98 -6.20 -2.12 7.58
N ILE A 99 -6.40 -0.99 8.27
CA ILE A 99 -7.55 -0.75 9.15
C ILE A 99 -8.59 0.10 8.41
N LYS A 100 -9.81 -0.40 8.34
CA LYS A 100 -10.92 0.32 7.70
C LYS A 100 -11.39 1.46 8.61
N PRO A 101 -11.57 2.67 8.07
CA PRO A 101 -12.25 3.74 8.79
C PRO A 101 -13.68 3.33 9.13
N THR A 102 -14.09 3.64 10.35
CA THR A 102 -15.42 3.48 10.92
C THR A 102 -15.71 4.70 11.77
N TRP A 103 -16.96 4.91 12.17
CA TRP A 103 -17.26 5.99 13.11
C TRP A 103 -16.65 5.76 14.51
N ILE A 104 -16.36 4.50 14.87
CA ILE A 104 -15.78 4.12 16.17
C ILE A 104 -14.32 4.56 16.28
N ASN A 105 -13.56 4.40 15.20
CA ASN A 105 -12.14 4.73 15.13
C ASN A 105 -11.88 6.08 14.43
N ASP A 106 -12.91 6.92 14.35
CA ASP A 106 -12.79 8.28 13.82
C ASP A 106 -11.80 9.08 14.68
N ARG A 107 -10.89 9.81 14.02
CA ARG A 107 -9.82 10.62 14.62
C ARG A 107 -8.75 9.89 15.44
N ASP A 108 -8.78 8.56 15.50
CA ASP A 108 -7.70 7.78 16.12
C ASP A 108 -6.37 8.11 15.43
N GLN A 109 -5.38 8.46 16.24
CA GLN A 109 -4.09 8.96 15.78
C GLN A 109 -3.10 7.82 15.61
N PHE A 110 -2.36 7.84 14.52
CA PHE A 110 -1.19 6.99 14.31
C PHE A 110 0.07 7.62 14.91
N TYR A 111 0.85 6.79 15.57
CA TYR A 111 2.05 7.18 16.31
C TYR A 111 3.30 6.52 15.75
N ALA A 112 4.45 7.02 16.19
CA ALA A 112 5.70 6.28 16.13
C ALA A 112 5.55 4.94 16.89
N PRO A 113 6.19 3.86 16.40
CA PRO A 113 6.17 2.59 17.10
C PRO A 113 6.83 2.71 18.47
N TYR A 114 6.53 1.79 19.38
CA TYR A 114 7.11 1.76 20.72
C TYR A 114 8.64 1.70 20.71
N ASN A 115 9.21 0.95 19.77
CA ASN A 115 10.66 0.76 19.57
C ASN A 115 10.93 0.15 18.18
N ASP A 116 12.19 -0.23 17.92
CA ASP A 116 12.65 -0.76 16.63
C ASP A 116 12.48 -2.29 16.45
N THR A 117 11.73 -2.97 17.32
CA THR A 117 11.53 -4.43 17.22
C THR A 117 10.85 -4.86 15.92
N TRP A 118 9.97 -4.03 15.34
CA TRP A 118 9.33 -4.27 14.05
C TRP A 118 10.33 -4.44 12.89
N GLN A 119 11.53 -3.86 12.99
CA GLN A 119 12.56 -3.97 11.95
C GLN A 119 13.14 -5.38 11.85
N HIS A 120 12.95 -6.21 12.87
CA HIS A 120 13.43 -7.59 12.93
C HIS A 120 12.32 -8.60 12.58
N ASP A 121 11.06 -8.16 12.45
CA ASP A 121 9.94 -9.00 12.04
C ASP A 121 9.84 -9.02 10.50
N LEU A 122 10.64 -9.90 9.89
CA LEU A 122 10.70 -10.03 8.43
C LEU A 122 9.35 -10.41 7.81
N GLU A 123 8.54 -11.22 8.50
CA GLU A 123 7.21 -11.60 8.03
C GLU A 123 6.32 -10.35 7.92
N PHE A 124 6.25 -9.54 8.98
CA PHE A 124 5.51 -8.28 8.98
C PHE A 124 6.00 -7.31 7.88
N LEU A 125 7.32 -7.16 7.72
CA LEU A 125 7.91 -6.30 6.69
C LEU A 125 7.51 -6.74 5.27
N HIS A 126 7.61 -8.05 4.99
CA HIS A 126 7.31 -8.58 3.66
C HIS A 126 5.80 -8.59 3.39
N ASP A 127 4.97 -8.82 4.40
CA ASP A 127 3.52 -8.67 4.31
C ASP A 127 3.11 -7.24 3.98
N CYS A 128 3.71 -6.25 4.66
CA CYS A 128 3.49 -4.84 4.37
C CYS A 128 3.89 -4.49 2.92
N LEU A 129 4.99 -5.06 2.43
CA LEU A 129 5.45 -4.88 1.06
C LEU A 129 4.47 -5.49 0.04
N ALA A 130 4.08 -6.76 0.21
CA ALA A 130 3.10 -7.42 -0.67
C ALA A 130 1.77 -6.66 -0.69
N PHE A 131 1.32 -6.23 0.50
CA PHE A 131 0.13 -5.40 0.65
C PHE A 131 0.28 -4.11 -0.17
N MET A 132 1.33 -3.31 0.04
CA MET A 132 1.53 -2.06 -0.70
C MET A 132 1.56 -2.27 -2.22
N LEU A 133 2.29 -3.28 -2.70
CA LEU A 133 2.48 -3.50 -4.14
C LEU A 133 1.17 -3.74 -4.88
N LEU A 134 0.23 -4.48 -4.28
CA LEU A 134 -1.03 -4.86 -4.90
C LEU A 134 -2.26 -4.17 -4.32
N HIS A 135 -2.09 -3.25 -3.37
CA HIS A 135 -3.20 -2.47 -2.85
C HIS A 135 -3.69 -1.43 -3.85
N THR A 136 -4.99 -1.10 -3.78
CA THR A 136 -5.64 -0.17 -4.70
C THR A 136 -5.14 1.28 -4.64
N GLN A 137 -4.43 1.64 -3.57
CA GLN A 137 -3.77 2.94 -3.40
C GLN A 137 -2.32 2.94 -3.92
N ASN A 138 -1.84 1.84 -4.50
CA ASN A 138 -0.73 1.90 -5.44
C ASN A 138 -1.29 2.42 -6.77
N ARG A 139 -0.98 3.68 -7.07
CA ARG A 139 -1.47 4.42 -8.24
C ARG A 139 -0.36 4.66 -9.27
N ILE A 140 0.73 3.91 -9.16
CA ILE A 140 1.81 3.97 -10.14
C ILE A 140 1.27 3.60 -11.52
N SER A 141 1.58 4.44 -12.50
CA SER A 141 1.11 4.34 -13.87
C SER A 141 2.27 4.48 -14.84
N CYS A 142 2.33 3.58 -15.81
CA CYS A 142 3.30 3.62 -16.90
C CYS A 142 3.11 4.82 -17.87
N VAL A 143 2.05 5.60 -17.70
CA VAL A 143 1.80 6.85 -18.44
C VAL A 143 2.74 7.97 -17.96
N HIS A 144 3.19 7.91 -16.71
CA HIS A 144 3.97 8.97 -16.07
C HIS A 144 5.46 8.65 -15.92
N GLY A 145 5.92 7.53 -16.48
CA GLY A 145 7.30 7.10 -16.42
C GLY A 145 7.41 5.58 -16.37
N ASP A 146 8.63 5.11 -16.15
CA ASP A 146 8.90 3.68 -16.05
C ASP A 146 8.37 3.13 -14.72
N ASN A 147 7.70 1.99 -14.78
CA ASN A 147 7.15 1.35 -13.60
C ASN A 147 8.20 0.42 -12.97
N HIS A 148 8.72 0.84 -11.82
CA HIS A 148 9.71 0.06 -11.06
C HIS A 148 9.07 -0.96 -10.09
N PHE A 149 7.74 -1.00 -9.97
CA PHE A 149 7.02 -1.70 -8.89
C PHE A 149 6.24 -2.93 -9.37
N ILE A 150 6.64 -3.55 -10.48
CA ILE A 150 6.04 -4.80 -10.99
C ILE A 150 6.69 -5.99 -10.24
N PRO A 151 5.94 -6.78 -9.45
CA PRO A 151 6.51 -7.85 -8.63
C PRO A 151 6.64 -9.19 -9.37
N PHE A 152 6.30 -9.24 -10.65
CA PHE A 152 6.28 -10.47 -11.45
C PHE A 152 7.28 -10.38 -12.60
N SER A 153 7.90 -11.51 -12.95
CA SER A 153 8.74 -11.58 -14.14
C SER A 153 7.91 -11.65 -15.42
N GLU A 154 8.47 -11.19 -16.54
CA GLU A 154 7.82 -11.24 -17.86
C GLU A 154 7.34 -12.65 -18.19
N THR A 155 8.15 -13.66 -17.90
CA THR A 155 7.81 -15.07 -18.15
C THR A 155 6.63 -15.54 -17.30
N SER A 156 6.60 -15.18 -16.02
CA SER A 156 5.53 -15.60 -15.08
C SER A 156 4.14 -15.06 -15.41
N ILE A 157 4.06 -13.99 -16.21
CA ILE A 157 2.79 -13.39 -16.65
C ILE A 157 2.64 -13.36 -18.18
N ASN A 158 3.53 -14.05 -18.91
CA ASN A 158 3.56 -14.11 -20.36
C ASN A 158 3.52 -12.72 -21.04
N ALA A 159 4.29 -11.77 -20.51
CA ALA A 159 4.43 -10.45 -21.10
C ALA A 159 4.99 -10.57 -22.54
N LYS A 160 4.50 -9.74 -23.46
CA LYS A 160 4.85 -9.79 -24.88
C LYS A 160 6.07 -8.95 -25.25
N ALA A 161 6.62 -8.21 -24.28
CA ALA A 161 7.82 -7.39 -24.43
C ALA A 161 8.53 -7.25 -23.07
N ALA A 162 9.81 -6.90 -23.10
CA ALA A 162 10.63 -6.72 -21.91
C ALA A 162 10.21 -5.48 -21.10
N TYR A 163 10.35 -5.55 -19.78
CA TYR A 163 10.22 -4.37 -18.93
C TYR A 163 11.39 -3.42 -19.13
N LYS A 164 11.14 -2.15 -18.84
CA LYS A 164 12.19 -1.13 -18.76
C LYS A 164 12.94 -1.15 -17.43
N SER A 165 12.36 -1.75 -16.39
CA SER A 165 12.99 -1.86 -15.08
C SER A 165 12.71 -3.21 -14.43
N HIS A 166 13.78 -3.84 -13.94
CA HIS A 166 13.73 -5.04 -13.09
C HIS A 166 14.07 -4.75 -11.62
N ALA A 167 14.12 -3.47 -11.22
CA ALA A 167 14.60 -3.03 -9.91
C ALA A 167 13.93 -3.76 -8.73
N LEU A 168 12.59 -3.81 -8.68
CA LEU A 168 11.87 -4.55 -7.64
C LEU A 168 12.10 -6.06 -7.75
N LEU A 169 12.13 -6.64 -8.95
CA LEU A 169 12.35 -8.08 -9.13
C LEU A 169 13.70 -8.52 -8.59
N ASP A 170 14.74 -7.73 -8.84
CA ASP A 170 16.07 -7.99 -8.31
C ASP A 170 16.08 -7.88 -6.77
N PHE A 171 15.41 -6.87 -6.22
CA PHE A 171 15.24 -6.72 -4.77
C PHE A 171 14.56 -7.93 -4.13
N LEU A 172 13.41 -8.36 -4.68
CA LEU A 172 12.64 -9.50 -4.18
C LEU A 172 13.45 -10.80 -4.20
N LYS A 173 14.30 -10.98 -5.22
CA LYS A 173 15.17 -12.14 -5.38
C LYS A 173 16.45 -12.06 -4.53
N GLY A 174 16.63 -11.03 -3.72
CA GLY A 174 17.85 -10.83 -2.93
C GLY A 174 19.09 -10.67 -3.83
N LYS A 175 18.90 -10.18 -5.05
CA LYS A 175 20.00 -9.89 -5.96
C LYS A 175 20.48 -8.49 -5.66
N LYS A 176 21.80 -8.36 -5.48
CA LYS A 176 22.43 -7.04 -5.48
C LYS A 176 22.18 -6.39 -6.84
N SER A 177 21.44 -5.30 -6.85
CA SER A 177 21.25 -4.46 -8.04
C SER A 177 21.98 -3.14 -7.84
N HIS A 178 21.95 -2.27 -8.86
CA HIS A 178 22.47 -0.90 -8.73
C HIS A 178 21.70 -0.08 -7.69
N LEU A 179 20.48 -0.51 -7.32
CA LEU A 179 19.61 0.19 -6.38
C LEU A 179 19.49 -0.51 -5.01
N PHE A 180 19.53 -1.84 -4.95
CA PHE A 180 19.23 -2.60 -3.73
C PHE A 180 20.43 -3.40 -3.20
N SER A 181 20.62 -3.36 -1.88
CA SER A 181 21.70 -4.05 -1.17
C SER A 181 21.19 -5.18 -0.25
N THR A 182 20.17 -5.92 -0.67
CA THR A 182 19.67 -7.08 0.10
C THR A 182 20.38 -8.37 -0.35
N PRO A 183 21.13 -9.06 0.53
CA PRO A 183 21.85 -10.29 0.16
C PRO A 183 20.98 -11.56 0.21
N THR A 184 19.74 -11.47 0.70
CA THR A 184 18.84 -12.62 0.88
C THR A 184 17.49 -12.41 0.20
N PRO A 185 16.96 -13.43 -0.52
CA PRO A 185 15.61 -13.39 -1.08
C PRO A 185 14.56 -13.14 0.00
N LEU A 186 13.50 -12.40 -0.37
CA LEU A 186 12.39 -12.14 0.55
C LEU A 186 11.49 -13.38 0.64
N ILE A 187 11.08 -13.72 1.87
CA ILE A 187 10.17 -14.83 2.16
C ILE A 187 8.84 -14.23 2.63
N PHE A 188 7.79 -14.42 1.84
CA PHE A 188 6.46 -13.91 2.14
C PHE A 188 5.66 -14.90 3.00
N SER A 189 4.78 -14.40 3.88
CA SER A 189 3.81 -15.23 4.58
C SER A 189 2.85 -15.93 3.60
N PRO A 190 2.14 -16.99 4.02
CA PRO A 190 1.14 -17.64 3.18
C PRO A 190 0.09 -16.67 2.61
N LEU A 191 -0.46 -15.77 3.42
CA LEU A 191 -1.46 -14.79 2.94
C LEU A 191 -0.84 -13.76 1.97
N ALA A 192 0.41 -13.35 2.18
CA ALA A 192 1.11 -12.50 1.23
C ALA A 192 1.39 -13.21 -0.10
N GLN A 193 1.69 -14.51 -0.07
CA GLN A 193 1.81 -15.32 -1.28
C GLN A 193 0.48 -15.43 -2.03
N GLU A 194 -0.65 -15.62 -1.33
CA GLU A 194 -1.98 -15.61 -1.95
C GLU A 194 -2.28 -14.27 -2.64
N VAL A 195 -1.94 -13.14 -2.00
CA VAL A 195 -2.06 -11.80 -2.60
C VAL A 195 -1.21 -11.69 -3.87
N LEU A 196 0.05 -12.14 -3.83
CA LEU A 196 0.94 -12.15 -4.98
C LEU A 196 0.42 -13.04 -6.12
N GLN A 197 -0.11 -14.22 -5.81
CA GLN A 197 -0.69 -15.13 -6.80
C GLN A 197 -1.95 -14.52 -7.45
N ALA A 198 -2.84 -13.92 -6.66
CA ALA A 198 -4.02 -13.23 -7.18
C ALA A 198 -3.63 -12.04 -8.08
N GLY A 199 -2.61 -11.28 -7.67
CA GLY A 199 -2.03 -10.22 -8.51
C GLY A 199 -1.43 -10.76 -9.81
N GLN A 200 -0.68 -11.87 -9.74
CA GLN A 200 -0.04 -12.47 -10.91
C GLN A 200 -1.08 -12.90 -11.95
N ALA A 201 -2.18 -13.53 -11.52
CA ALA A 201 -3.27 -13.92 -12.39
C ALA A 201 -3.91 -12.70 -13.09
N LEU A 202 -4.11 -11.60 -12.35
CA LEU A 202 -4.64 -10.35 -12.89
C LEU A 202 -3.71 -9.73 -13.95
N TYR A 203 -2.40 -9.69 -13.67
CA TYR A 203 -1.38 -9.19 -14.59
C TYR A 203 -1.25 -10.06 -15.84
N ALA A 204 -1.24 -11.39 -15.69
CA ALA A 204 -1.22 -12.32 -16.80
C ALA A 204 -2.44 -12.14 -17.71
N TYR A 205 -3.62 -11.91 -17.12
CA TYR A 205 -4.83 -11.65 -17.88
C TYR A 205 -4.76 -10.35 -18.67
N TYR A 206 -4.23 -9.26 -18.09
CA TYR A 206 -3.96 -8.03 -18.82
C TYR A 206 -3.04 -8.28 -20.02
N HIS A 207 -1.90 -8.97 -19.84
CA HIS A 207 -0.97 -9.20 -20.95
C HIS A 207 -1.54 -10.11 -22.03
N HIS A 208 -2.44 -11.04 -21.67
CA HIS A 208 -3.19 -11.82 -22.64
C HIS A 208 -4.17 -10.95 -23.45
N GLN A 209 -4.99 -10.13 -22.78
CA GLN A 209 -6.03 -9.33 -23.44
C GLN A 209 -5.45 -8.14 -24.23
N ALA A 210 -4.52 -7.41 -23.63
CA ALA A 210 -3.93 -6.21 -24.22
C ALA A 210 -2.81 -6.52 -25.20
N GLY A 211 -2.20 -7.72 -25.15
CA GLY A 211 -0.97 -8.06 -25.88
C GLY A 211 -1.03 -7.96 -27.41
N HIS A 212 -2.23 -7.91 -27.98
CA HIS A 212 -2.47 -7.74 -29.42
C HIS A 212 -3.02 -6.35 -29.79
N THR A 213 -3.13 -5.46 -28.82
CA THR A 213 -3.66 -4.10 -29.02
C THR A 213 -2.52 -3.12 -29.29
N GLN A 214 -2.82 -2.05 -30.04
CA GLN A 214 -1.85 -0.99 -30.34
C GLN A 214 -1.36 -0.24 -29.08
N ASN A 215 -2.16 -0.23 -28.02
CA ASN A 215 -1.87 0.46 -26.77
C ASN A 215 -1.29 -0.47 -25.69
N TYR A 216 -0.80 -1.65 -26.08
CA TYR A 216 -0.14 -2.56 -25.16
C TYR A 216 1.09 -1.91 -24.51
N ASN A 217 1.19 -2.01 -23.18
CA ASN A 217 2.40 -1.62 -22.46
C ASN A 217 2.86 -2.76 -21.53
N PRO A 218 4.06 -3.34 -21.73
CA PRO A 218 4.56 -4.37 -20.83
C PRO A 218 4.79 -3.84 -19.40
N ASN A 219 4.96 -2.53 -19.22
CA ASN A 219 5.21 -1.91 -17.91
C ASN A 219 3.94 -1.50 -17.15
N ALA A 220 2.75 -1.91 -17.62
CA ALA A 220 1.48 -1.58 -16.97
C ALA A 220 1.47 -2.03 -15.50
N GLY A 221 1.22 -1.09 -14.59
CA GLY A 221 1.01 -1.39 -13.17
C GLY A 221 -0.44 -1.75 -12.88
N LEU A 222 -0.73 -2.06 -11.61
CA LEU A 222 -2.08 -2.38 -11.16
C LEU A 222 -3.08 -1.27 -11.51
N TYR A 223 -2.66 0.00 -11.41
CA TYR A 223 -3.50 1.14 -11.74
C TYR A 223 -3.85 1.18 -13.24
N ASP A 224 -2.87 0.96 -14.11
CA ASP A 224 -3.06 0.90 -15.57
C ASP A 224 -3.96 -0.28 -15.97
N ILE A 225 -3.77 -1.44 -15.35
CA ILE A 225 -4.60 -2.63 -15.58
C ILE A 225 -6.06 -2.35 -15.22
N LYS A 226 -6.30 -1.70 -14.08
CA LYS A 226 -7.66 -1.30 -13.68
C LYS A 226 -8.28 -0.34 -14.70
N GLU A 227 -7.49 0.61 -15.21
CA GLU A 227 -7.94 1.55 -16.23
C GLU A 227 -8.26 0.86 -17.56
N PHE A 228 -7.44 -0.09 -18.00
CA PHE A 228 -7.68 -0.86 -19.22
C PHE A 228 -9.06 -1.55 -19.19
N PHE A 229 -9.40 -2.21 -18.08
CA PHE A 229 -10.66 -2.95 -17.97
C PHE A 229 -11.87 -2.11 -17.58
N SER A 230 -11.67 -1.07 -16.76
CA SER A 230 -12.79 -0.30 -16.16
C SER A 230 -13.03 1.04 -16.86
N GLY A 231 -12.03 1.56 -17.57
CA GLY A 231 -12.06 2.90 -18.17
C GLY A 231 -12.20 4.03 -17.15
N ARG A 232 -12.38 5.24 -17.65
CA ARG A 232 -12.65 6.45 -16.85
C ARG A 232 -14.08 6.94 -17.08
N ASN A 233 -14.63 7.67 -16.13
CA ASN A 233 -15.91 8.36 -16.29
C ASN A 233 -15.74 9.68 -17.06
N ALA A 234 -16.85 10.39 -17.31
CA ALA A 234 -16.87 11.66 -18.05
C ALA A 234 -16.04 12.79 -17.39
N ARG A 235 -15.66 12.66 -16.11
CA ARG A 235 -14.79 13.60 -15.39
C ARG A 235 -13.32 13.16 -15.39
N GLY A 236 -12.98 12.10 -16.12
CA GLY A 236 -11.63 11.53 -16.16
C GLY A 236 -11.24 10.74 -14.91
N VAL A 237 -12.18 10.42 -14.01
CA VAL A 237 -11.90 9.61 -12.82
C VAL A 237 -12.02 8.12 -13.16
N LEU A 238 -11.05 7.32 -12.72
CA LEU A 238 -11.05 5.86 -12.91
C LEU A 238 -12.35 5.25 -12.37
N ASN A 239 -13.01 4.43 -13.18
CA ASN A 239 -14.22 3.73 -12.77
C ASN A 239 -13.88 2.61 -11.77
N PRO A 240 -14.78 2.30 -10.82
CA PRO A 240 -14.60 1.14 -9.97
C PRO A 240 -14.68 -0.15 -10.81
N PRO A 241 -14.00 -1.24 -10.38
CA PRO A 241 -14.01 -2.52 -11.09
C PRO A 241 -15.41 -3.08 -11.37
N SER A 242 -16.39 -2.77 -10.52
CA SER A 242 -17.80 -3.17 -10.71
C SER A 242 -18.46 -2.60 -11.96
N LYS A 243 -17.88 -1.56 -12.58
CA LYS A 243 -18.35 -0.98 -13.85
C LYS A 243 -17.69 -1.61 -15.08
N SER A 244 -16.70 -2.48 -14.91
CA SER A 244 -16.13 -3.25 -16.01
C SER A 244 -17.18 -4.19 -16.63
N LYS A 245 -17.14 -4.31 -17.96
CA LYS A 245 -17.94 -5.27 -18.72
C LYS A 245 -17.29 -6.66 -18.79
N ASP A 246 -16.03 -6.77 -18.35
CA ASP A 246 -15.27 -8.01 -18.36
C ASP A 246 -15.52 -8.79 -17.07
N GLU A 247 -16.32 -9.85 -17.15
CA GLU A 247 -16.68 -10.70 -16.00
C GLU A 247 -15.48 -11.46 -15.42
N HIS A 248 -14.53 -11.86 -16.26
CA HIS A 248 -13.36 -12.58 -15.79
C HIS A 248 -12.42 -11.67 -15.02
N TYR A 249 -12.15 -10.46 -15.53
CA TYR A 249 -11.44 -9.42 -14.80
C TYR A 249 -12.11 -9.11 -13.45
N LYS A 250 -13.44 -8.98 -13.41
CA LYS A 250 -14.16 -8.74 -12.15
C LYS A 250 -13.94 -9.85 -11.13
N THR A 251 -13.91 -11.10 -11.60
CA THR A 251 -13.64 -12.28 -10.76
C THR A 251 -12.21 -12.24 -10.20
N LEU A 252 -11.20 -12.05 -11.07
CA LEU A 252 -9.80 -11.94 -10.66
C LEU A 252 -9.57 -10.78 -9.66
N TYR A 253 -10.20 -9.64 -9.92
CA TYR A 253 -10.10 -8.49 -9.03
C TYR A 253 -10.80 -8.72 -7.68
N ALA A 254 -11.93 -9.42 -7.67
CA ALA A 254 -12.59 -9.82 -6.42
C ALA A 254 -11.68 -10.73 -5.58
N THR A 255 -11.04 -11.73 -6.20
CA THR A 255 -10.05 -12.59 -5.55
C THR A 255 -8.87 -11.79 -4.98
N LEU A 256 -8.33 -10.83 -5.74
CA LEU A 256 -7.28 -9.94 -5.23
C LEU A 256 -7.75 -9.12 -4.02
N LYS A 257 -8.99 -8.61 -4.06
CA LYS A 257 -9.56 -7.84 -2.95
C LYS A 257 -9.74 -8.70 -1.70
N ASP A 258 -10.19 -9.94 -1.85
CA ASP A 258 -10.43 -10.84 -0.72
C ASP A 258 -9.11 -11.28 -0.07
N THR A 259 -8.10 -11.62 -0.86
CA THR A 259 -6.75 -11.92 -0.36
C THR A 259 -6.11 -10.70 0.32
N LEU A 260 -6.26 -9.49 -0.23
CA LEU A 260 -5.81 -8.25 0.44
C LEU A 260 -6.54 -8.01 1.77
N ASN A 261 -7.84 -8.29 1.85
CA ASN A 261 -8.58 -8.18 3.12
C ASN A 261 -8.09 -9.21 4.14
N ALA A 262 -7.75 -10.43 3.71
CA ALA A 262 -7.18 -11.46 4.59
C ALA A 262 -5.80 -11.03 5.10
N LEU A 263 -4.90 -10.60 4.21
CA LEU A 263 -3.58 -10.08 4.59
C LEU A 263 -3.69 -8.86 5.52
N ALA A 264 -4.62 -7.95 5.25
CA ALA A 264 -4.87 -6.81 6.14
C ALA A 264 -5.24 -7.24 7.56
N LYS A 265 -6.07 -8.29 7.73
CA LYS A 265 -6.40 -8.84 9.05
C LYS A 265 -5.19 -9.44 9.78
N GLN A 266 -4.21 -9.97 9.04
CA GLN A 266 -2.95 -10.46 9.62
C GLN A 266 -2.02 -9.31 10.04
N ILE A 267 -1.96 -8.23 9.25
CA ILE A 267 -1.16 -7.04 9.56
C ILE A 267 -1.75 -6.25 10.75
N GLN A 268 -3.09 -6.18 10.84
CA GLN A 268 -3.82 -5.43 11.87
C GLN A 268 -3.29 -5.60 13.30
N PRO A 269 -3.21 -6.81 13.90
CA PRO A 269 -2.73 -6.96 15.28
C PRO A 269 -1.31 -6.42 15.49
N LYS A 270 -0.46 -6.43 14.46
CA LYS A 270 0.90 -5.86 14.54
C LYS A 270 0.89 -4.34 14.63
N VAL A 271 -0.13 -3.66 14.10
CA VAL A 271 -0.31 -2.20 14.22
C VAL A 271 -0.37 -1.79 15.70
N TRP A 272 -1.17 -2.50 16.50
CA TRP A 272 -1.26 -2.26 17.94
C TRP A 272 -0.07 -2.81 18.71
N ALA A 273 0.42 -4.01 18.36
CA ALA A 273 1.56 -4.62 19.04
C ALA A 273 2.83 -3.75 18.95
N TYR A 274 3.06 -3.09 17.81
CA TYR A 274 4.16 -2.16 17.64
C TYR A 274 3.83 -0.73 18.05
N GLY A 275 2.57 -0.42 18.42
CA GLY A 275 2.18 0.88 18.95
C GLY A 275 1.96 1.96 17.90
N PHE A 276 1.80 1.58 16.63
CA PHE A 276 1.41 2.49 15.55
C PHE A 276 -0.01 3.01 15.73
N LEU A 277 -0.91 2.16 16.24
CA LEU A 277 -2.10 2.59 16.98
C LEU A 277 -1.95 2.10 18.40
N ARG A 278 -2.61 2.78 19.33
CA ARG A 278 -2.62 2.41 20.73
C ARG A 278 -4.07 2.25 21.11
N GLU A 279 -4.38 1.17 21.82
CA GLU A 279 -5.65 1.14 22.53
C GLU A 279 -5.60 2.28 23.53
N ASP A 280 -6.61 3.15 23.49
CA ASP A 280 -6.73 4.24 24.44
C ASP A 280 -6.84 3.61 25.84
N LEU A 281 -5.71 3.62 26.55
CA LEU A 281 -5.56 3.26 27.97
C LEU A 281 -6.44 4.14 28.86
#